data_AF-A0A5J4YXB0-F1
#
_entry.id   AF-A0A5J4YXB0-F1
#
_cell.length_a   1.000
_cell.length_b   1.000
_cell.length_c   1.000
_cell.angle_alpha   90.00
_cell.angle_beta   90.00
_cell.angle_gamma   90.00
#
_symmetry.space_group_name_H-M   'P 1'
#
loop_
_entity.id
_entity.type
_entity.pdbx_description
1 polymer ?
#
loop_
_entity_poly.entity_id
_entity_poly.type
_entity_poly.pdbx_seq_one_letter_code
_entity_poly.pdbx_strand_id
1 'polypeptide(L)'
;MRLRSAFHTECRQRRDWTIMFHRPCAFTPASPLSGMPTPGDVLKFWYPDPDTQARPDHARWFQGGEELDRQIAQRFGGLCDALRDNHGQRAALVTSWQTEHGPAGVLALTIVADQFFRNVFRKTATAFEGDRLALCCAKMSMERMYDAKTYGRYGRSFGVILPLMHSENLHDHDLLESRFKLYRSLDLENHGEDMALSYDGEQEFERKHRVILERFGRYPHRNAVLGRVSSQAEIEFLVDSDSFGQ
;
A
#
# COMPACT_ATOMS: atom_id res chain seq x y z
N MET A 1 23.38 49.77 -15.61
CA MET A 1 23.92 48.77 -16.55
C MET A 1 23.94 47.43 -15.81
N ARG A 2 23.12 46.47 -16.25
CA ARG A 2 22.89 45.15 -15.63
C ARG A 2 24.14 44.26 -15.72
N LEU A 3 24.32 43.32 -14.79
CA LEU A 3 24.52 41.88 -15.08
C LEU A 3 24.76 41.03 -13.80
N ARG A 4 24.25 39.79 -13.86
CA ARG A 4 24.40 38.60 -12.95
C ARG A 4 23.49 38.64 -11.72
N SER A 5 22.72 37.61 -11.38
CA SER A 5 22.95 36.17 -11.51
C SER A 5 21.64 35.43 -11.75
N ALA A 6 21.67 34.44 -12.65
CA ALA A 6 20.59 33.53 -12.93
C ALA A 6 20.66 32.33 -11.98
N PHE A 7 19.70 32.24 -11.06
CA PHE A 7 19.30 30.99 -10.40
C PHE A 7 17.79 31.08 -10.27
N HIS A 8 17.05 30.29 -11.05
CA HIS A 8 15.72 29.76 -10.74
C HIS A 8 15.18 29.08 -12.00
N THR A 9 15.56 27.82 -12.22
CA THR A 9 14.76 26.93 -13.06
C THR A 9 15.02 25.51 -12.60
N GLU A 10 14.15 25.01 -11.71
CA GLU A 10 13.63 23.63 -11.67
C GLU A 10 12.97 23.34 -10.32
N CYS A 11 11.67 23.61 -10.24
CA CYS A 11 10.79 23.01 -9.25
C CYS A 11 9.39 22.91 -9.86
N ARG A 12 9.21 21.99 -10.81
CA ARG A 12 7.91 21.68 -11.44
C ARG A 12 7.72 20.17 -11.60
N GLN A 13 7.82 19.42 -10.49
CA GLN A 13 7.30 18.04 -10.40
C GLN A 13 6.75 17.71 -9.01
N ARG A 14 6.27 18.71 -8.25
CA ARG A 14 5.48 18.46 -7.04
C ARG A 14 4.04 18.86 -7.31
N ARG A 15 3.10 17.96 -6.97
CA ARG A 15 1.63 18.05 -7.02
C ARG A 15 0.98 17.42 -8.26
N ASP A 16 0.76 16.11 -8.21
CA ASP A 16 -0.27 15.47 -9.06
C ASP A 16 -1.09 14.38 -8.33
N TRP A 17 -0.91 14.23 -7.01
CA TRP A 17 -1.71 13.28 -6.21
C TRP A 17 -3.01 13.91 -5.69
N THR A 18 -3.12 15.24 -5.69
CA THR A 18 -4.25 15.98 -5.11
C THR A 18 -5.52 15.93 -5.99
N ILE A 19 -5.42 15.47 -7.24
CA ILE A 19 -6.52 15.55 -8.23
C ILE A 19 -7.65 14.54 -7.97
N MET A 20 -7.48 13.56 -7.07
CA MET A 20 -8.59 12.69 -6.65
C MET A 20 -9.56 13.34 -5.65
N PHE A 21 -9.34 14.59 -5.25
CA PHE A 21 -9.95 15.15 -4.04
C PHE A 21 -10.62 16.51 -4.33
N HIS A 22 -11.92 16.50 -4.62
CA HIS A 22 -12.77 17.68 -4.51
C HIS A 22 -13.84 17.44 -3.43
N ARG A 23 -14.08 18.46 -2.59
CA ARG A 23 -15.12 18.45 -1.55
C ARG A 23 -16.52 18.35 -2.18
N PRO A 24 -17.41 17.46 -1.72
CA PRO A 24 -18.80 17.50 -2.14
C PRO A 24 -19.54 18.68 -1.47
N CYS A 25 -20.40 19.33 -2.24
CA CYS A 25 -21.38 20.29 -1.76
C CYS A 25 -22.50 19.58 -0.99
N ALA A 26 -23.06 20.24 0.02
CA ALA A 26 -24.02 19.66 0.96
C ALA A 26 -25.34 19.22 0.29
N PHE A 27 -25.55 17.90 0.21
CA PHE A 27 -26.86 17.26 0.09
C PHE A 27 -26.73 15.85 0.67
N THR A 28 -27.47 15.53 1.74
CA THR A 28 -27.44 14.20 2.38
C THR A 28 -28.69 13.39 2.05
N PRO A 29 -28.66 12.54 1.01
CA PRO A 29 -29.26 11.22 1.12
C PRO A 29 -28.39 10.34 2.04
N ALA A 30 -28.89 9.18 2.47
CA ALA A 30 -28.13 8.22 3.29
C ALA A 30 -26.72 8.04 2.71
N SER A 31 -25.69 8.05 3.58
CA SER A 31 -24.29 7.93 3.13
C SER A 31 -24.17 6.72 2.21
N PRO A 32 -23.55 6.85 1.02
CA PRO A 32 -23.35 5.73 0.09
C PRO A 32 -22.55 4.57 0.71
N LEU A 33 -22.06 4.74 1.94
CA LEU A 33 -21.30 3.77 2.73
C LEU A 33 -22.13 3.05 3.80
N SER A 34 -23.43 3.35 3.92
CA SER A 34 -24.29 2.75 4.94
C SER A 34 -24.36 1.23 4.79
N GLY A 35 -24.04 0.50 5.86
CA GLY A 35 -24.05 -0.97 5.87
C GLY A 35 -22.75 -1.63 5.38
N MET A 36 -21.75 -0.87 4.94
CA MET A 36 -20.41 -1.40 4.65
C MET A 36 -19.55 -1.51 5.92
N PRO A 37 -18.59 -2.45 5.98
CA PRO A 37 -17.63 -2.51 7.07
C PRO A 37 -16.85 -1.20 7.22
N THR A 38 -16.53 -0.83 8.46
CA THR A 38 -15.80 0.40 8.80
C THR A 38 -14.27 0.20 8.77
N PRO A 39 -13.46 1.27 8.85
CA PRO A 39 -12.02 1.13 9.08
C PRO A 39 -11.69 0.28 10.31
N GLY A 40 -12.46 0.44 11.39
CA GLY A 40 -12.28 -0.33 12.62
C GLY A 40 -12.51 -1.83 12.40
N ASP A 41 -13.50 -2.20 11.59
CA ASP A 41 -13.76 -3.61 11.26
C ASP A 41 -12.63 -4.24 10.45
N VAL A 42 -12.04 -3.48 9.53
CA VAL A 42 -10.87 -3.91 8.74
C VAL A 42 -9.67 -4.11 9.64
N LEU A 43 -9.34 -3.12 10.47
CA LEU A 43 -8.18 -3.18 11.36
C LEU A 43 -8.32 -4.29 12.41
N LYS A 44 -9.52 -4.46 13.00
CA LYS A 44 -9.85 -5.56 13.93
C LYS A 44 -9.80 -6.94 13.29
N PHE A 45 -10.08 -7.03 12.00
CA PHE A 45 -9.91 -8.29 11.28
C PHE A 45 -8.44 -8.56 10.92
N TRP A 46 -7.68 -7.51 10.59
CA TRP A 46 -6.32 -7.67 10.10
C TRP A 46 -5.31 -7.91 11.22
N TYR A 47 -5.47 -7.20 12.33
CA TYR A 47 -4.61 -7.29 13.51
C TYR A 47 -5.39 -7.95 14.66
N PRO A 48 -4.81 -8.93 15.38
CA PRO A 48 -5.39 -9.47 16.62
C PRO A 48 -5.69 -8.38 17.66
N ASP A 49 -4.84 -7.35 17.70
CA ASP A 49 -5.02 -6.14 18.48
C ASP A 49 -4.77 -4.92 17.59
N PRO A 50 -5.81 -4.16 17.22
CA PRO A 50 -5.70 -2.97 16.37
C PRO A 50 -4.91 -1.81 16.98
N ASP A 51 -4.88 -1.70 18.31
CA ASP A 51 -4.25 -0.57 18.98
C ASP A 51 -2.73 -0.73 18.97
N THR A 52 -2.26 -1.95 19.26
CA THR A 52 -0.84 -2.31 19.17
C THR A 52 -0.41 -2.71 17.76
N GLN A 53 -1.39 -2.95 16.87
CA GLN A 53 -1.17 -3.54 15.54
C GLN A 53 -0.35 -4.81 15.64
N ALA A 54 -0.63 -5.62 16.66
CA ALA A 54 0.08 -6.87 16.89
C ALA A 54 -0.02 -7.76 15.65
N ARG A 55 0.99 -8.60 15.44
CA ARG A 55 0.98 -9.56 14.35
C ARG A 55 0.22 -10.84 14.76
N PRO A 56 -0.68 -11.37 13.90
CA PRO A 56 -1.22 -12.73 14.03
C PRO A 56 -0.15 -13.77 13.70
N ASP A 57 -0.52 -15.03 13.52
CA ASP A 57 0.39 -15.97 12.87
C ASP A 57 0.93 -15.38 11.55
N HIS A 58 2.26 -15.43 11.35
CA HIS A 58 2.92 -14.95 10.14
C HIS A 58 2.35 -15.62 8.89
N ALA A 59 2.04 -16.92 9.00
CA ALA A 59 1.49 -17.70 7.91
C ALA A 59 0.15 -17.13 7.44
N ARG A 60 -0.68 -16.60 8.37
CA ARG A 60 -1.98 -16.02 8.00
C ARG A 60 -1.83 -14.89 6.99
N TRP A 61 -0.88 -13.98 7.17
CA TRP A 61 -0.70 -12.86 6.26
C TRP A 61 0.01 -13.25 4.96
N PHE A 62 1.10 -14.04 5.06
CA PHE A 62 2.01 -14.23 3.93
C PHE A 62 1.83 -15.54 3.17
N GLN A 63 1.24 -16.58 3.78
CA GLN A 63 0.87 -17.81 3.08
C GLN A 63 -0.58 -17.77 2.59
N GLY A 64 -1.43 -16.98 3.26
CA GLY A 64 -2.85 -16.86 2.91
C GLY A 64 -3.56 -18.21 2.94
N GLY A 65 -4.43 -18.44 1.95
CA GLY A 65 -5.14 -19.71 1.76
C GLY A 65 -6.61 -19.51 1.47
N GLU A 66 -7.25 -20.52 0.87
CA GLU A 66 -8.65 -20.46 0.41
C GLU A 66 -9.63 -20.08 1.53
N GLU A 67 -9.35 -20.51 2.77
CA GLU A 67 -10.15 -20.16 3.94
C GLU A 67 -10.10 -18.65 4.22
N LEU A 68 -8.89 -18.07 4.26
CA LEU A 68 -8.73 -16.63 4.51
C LEU A 68 -9.32 -15.81 3.37
N ASP A 69 -9.09 -16.23 2.13
CA ASP A 69 -9.64 -15.58 0.94
C ASP A 69 -11.17 -15.54 1.00
N ARG A 70 -11.81 -16.67 1.36
CA ARG A 70 -13.27 -16.75 1.52
C ARG A 70 -13.78 -15.83 2.62
N GLN A 71 -13.10 -15.78 3.78
CA GLN A 71 -13.48 -14.90 4.87
C GLN A 71 -13.38 -13.42 4.48
N ILE A 72 -12.31 -13.04 3.78
CA ILE A 72 -12.13 -11.67 3.30
C ILE A 72 -13.19 -11.33 2.24
N ALA A 73 -13.43 -12.22 1.28
CA ALA A 73 -14.43 -12.01 0.24
C ALA A 73 -15.83 -11.85 0.83
N GLN A 74 -16.23 -12.71 1.77
CA GLN A 74 -17.55 -12.66 2.40
C GLN A 74 -17.76 -11.38 3.21
N ARG A 75 -16.74 -10.92 3.94
CA ARG A 75 -16.87 -9.79 4.87
C ARG A 75 -16.58 -8.45 4.24
N PHE A 76 -15.62 -8.38 3.32
CA PHE A 76 -15.03 -7.15 2.80
C PHE A 76 -15.03 -7.07 1.27
N GLY A 77 -15.60 -8.07 0.57
CA GLY A 77 -15.75 -8.03 -0.89
C GLY A 77 -16.49 -6.77 -1.37
N GLY A 78 -17.53 -6.34 -0.66
CA GLY A 78 -18.24 -5.09 -0.96
C GLY A 78 -17.37 -3.84 -0.87
N LEU A 79 -16.36 -3.80 0.03
CA LEU A 79 -15.39 -2.70 0.04
C LEU A 79 -14.46 -2.76 -1.18
N CYS A 80 -14.06 -3.95 -1.59
CA CYS A 80 -13.23 -4.12 -2.79
C CYS A 80 -14.00 -3.65 -4.03
N ASP A 81 -15.27 -4.02 -4.16
CA ASP A 81 -16.14 -3.56 -5.25
C ASP A 81 -16.34 -2.04 -5.21
N ALA A 82 -16.58 -1.46 -4.04
CA ALA A 82 -16.71 0.00 -3.88
C ALA A 82 -15.43 0.76 -4.23
N LEU A 83 -14.23 0.17 -4.03
CA LEU A 83 -12.96 0.78 -4.42
C LEU A 83 -12.65 0.64 -5.92
N ARG A 84 -13.25 -0.36 -6.58
CA ARG A 84 -13.17 -0.56 -8.03
C ARG A 84 -14.19 0.27 -8.81
N ASP A 85 -15.22 0.74 -8.13
CA ASP A 85 -16.27 1.56 -8.71
C ASP A 85 -15.71 2.81 -9.42
N ASN A 86 -16.15 3.02 -10.66
CA ASN A 86 -15.85 4.22 -11.45
C ASN A 86 -16.90 5.33 -11.25
N HIS A 87 -17.90 5.11 -10.39
CA HIS A 87 -18.86 6.12 -9.97
C HIS A 87 -18.38 6.82 -8.68
N GLY A 88 -19.31 7.45 -7.96
CA GLY A 88 -18.99 8.26 -6.79
C GLY A 88 -18.63 7.47 -5.53
N GLN A 89 -18.78 6.13 -5.50
CA GLN A 89 -18.61 5.36 -4.26
C GLN A 89 -17.15 5.33 -3.82
N ARG A 90 -16.21 5.10 -4.74
CA ARG A 90 -14.78 5.13 -4.44
C ARG A 90 -14.36 6.46 -3.83
N ALA A 91 -14.77 7.57 -4.45
CA ALA A 91 -14.41 8.91 -3.98
C ALA A 91 -15.01 9.21 -2.59
N ALA A 92 -16.27 8.83 -2.37
CA ALA A 92 -16.93 8.97 -1.08
C ALA A 92 -16.26 8.13 0.01
N LEU A 93 -15.97 6.86 -0.27
CA LEU A 93 -15.30 5.92 0.64
C LEU A 93 -13.91 6.44 1.04
N VAL A 94 -13.08 6.75 0.05
CA VAL A 94 -11.72 7.26 0.28
C VAL A 94 -11.76 8.57 1.06
N THR A 95 -12.62 9.52 0.67
CA THR A 95 -12.70 10.82 1.35
C THR A 95 -13.16 10.66 2.79
N SER A 96 -14.27 9.96 3.01
CA SER A 96 -14.85 9.75 4.35
C SER A 96 -13.85 9.08 5.28
N TRP A 97 -13.21 7.99 4.85
CA TRP A 97 -12.24 7.28 5.70
C TRP A 97 -11.03 8.15 6.04
N GLN A 98 -10.53 8.93 5.09
CA GLN A 98 -9.42 9.85 5.34
C GLN A 98 -9.80 10.99 6.29
N THR A 99 -10.97 11.60 6.12
CA THR A 99 -11.36 12.80 6.87
C THR A 99 -11.92 12.49 8.24
N GLU A 100 -12.68 11.39 8.37
CA GLU A 100 -13.39 11.04 9.60
C GLU A 100 -12.56 10.13 10.50
N HIS A 101 -11.66 9.31 9.92
CA HIS A 101 -10.87 8.32 10.67
C HIS A 101 -9.34 8.55 10.60
N GLY A 102 -8.88 9.57 9.87
CA GLY A 102 -7.48 10.01 9.85
C GLY A 102 -6.47 8.88 9.58
N PRO A 103 -5.41 8.71 10.39
CA PRO A 103 -4.36 7.72 10.14
C PRO A 103 -4.89 6.28 10.10
N ALA A 104 -5.87 5.93 10.94
CA ALA A 104 -6.48 4.60 10.97
C ALA A 104 -7.30 4.34 9.71
N GLY A 105 -8.04 5.34 9.23
CA GLY A 105 -8.76 5.29 7.96
C GLY A 105 -7.83 5.08 6.76
N VAL A 106 -6.72 5.80 6.72
CA VAL A 106 -5.71 5.65 5.66
C VAL A 106 -5.08 4.25 5.69
N LEU A 107 -4.72 3.73 6.88
CA LEU A 107 -4.16 2.38 7.01
C LEU A 107 -5.15 1.31 6.56
N ALA A 108 -6.43 1.43 6.95
CA ALA A 108 -7.47 0.50 6.54
C ALA A 108 -7.69 0.54 5.02
N LEU A 109 -7.71 1.73 4.39
CA LEU A 109 -7.77 1.85 2.94
C LEU A 109 -6.59 1.13 2.26
N THR A 110 -5.38 1.30 2.78
CA THR A 110 -4.19 0.62 2.25
C THR A 110 -4.33 -0.90 2.35
N ILE A 111 -4.76 -1.43 3.50
CA ILE A 111 -4.94 -2.88 3.69
C ILE A 111 -5.99 -3.44 2.74
N VAL A 112 -7.13 -2.76 2.57
CA VAL A 112 -8.15 -3.21 1.62
C VAL A 112 -7.57 -3.20 0.21
N ALA A 113 -7.00 -2.08 -0.22
CA ALA A 113 -6.54 -1.88 -1.60
C ALA A 113 -5.35 -2.79 -1.99
N ASP A 114 -4.44 -3.10 -1.06
CA ASP A 114 -3.28 -3.94 -1.35
C ASP A 114 -3.49 -5.41 -0.95
N GLN A 115 -3.92 -5.67 0.29
CA GLN A 115 -4.01 -7.04 0.80
C GLN A 115 -5.32 -7.72 0.39
N PHE A 116 -6.47 -7.08 0.66
CA PHE A 116 -7.75 -7.74 0.37
C PHE A 116 -7.98 -7.95 -1.12
N PHE A 117 -7.50 -7.05 -1.99
CA PHE A 117 -7.55 -7.27 -3.44
C PHE A 117 -6.79 -8.54 -3.85
N ARG A 118 -5.60 -8.77 -3.28
CA ARG A 118 -4.78 -9.97 -3.54
C ARG A 118 -5.43 -11.25 -3.04
N ASN A 119 -6.20 -11.18 -1.96
CA ASN A 119 -6.96 -12.32 -1.43
C ASN A 119 -8.25 -12.58 -2.22
N VAL A 120 -9.07 -11.55 -2.46
CA VAL A 120 -10.41 -11.68 -3.09
C VAL A 120 -10.30 -12.03 -4.58
N PHE A 121 -9.31 -11.45 -5.27
CA PHE A 121 -9.17 -11.59 -6.73
C PHE A 121 -7.94 -12.38 -7.14
N ARG A 122 -7.45 -13.28 -6.27
CA ARG A 122 -6.24 -14.07 -6.46
C ARG A 122 -6.12 -14.64 -7.88
N LYS A 123 -4.91 -14.56 -8.45
CA LYS A 123 -4.54 -15.02 -9.81
C LYS A 123 -5.31 -14.31 -10.93
N THR A 124 -5.75 -13.08 -10.73
CA THR A 124 -6.40 -12.25 -11.77
C THR A 124 -5.76 -10.87 -11.87
N ALA A 125 -5.98 -10.19 -13.00
CA ALA A 125 -5.56 -8.79 -13.18
C ALA A 125 -6.12 -7.87 -12.08
N THR A 126 -7.36 -8.14 -11.66
CA THR A 126 -8.12 -7.35 -10.69
C THR A 126 -7.40 -7.21 -9.36
N ALA A 127 -6.61 -8.22 -8.97
CA ALA A 127 -5.86 -8.20 -7.73
C ALA A 127 -4.81 -7.08 -7.63
N PHE A 128 -4.45 -6.45 -8.75
CA PHE A 128 -3.50 -5.33 -8.82
C PHE A 128 -4.19 -3.98 -9.09
N GLU A 129 -5.51 -3.95 -9.30
CA GLU A 129 -6.24 -2.70 -9.56
C GLU A 129 -6.18 -1.71 -8.37
N GLY A 130 -5.99 -2.24 -7.15
CA GLY A 130 -5.87 -1.46 -5.92
C GLY A 130 -4.47 -0.86 -5.68
N ASP A 131 -3.42 -1.36 -6.34
CA ASP A 131 -2.02 -0.99 -6.08
C ASP A 131 -1.79 0.53 -6.12
N ARG A 132 -2.39 1.22 -7.11
CA ARG A 132 -2.25 2.68 -7.23
C ARG A 132 -2.88 3.42 -6.05
N LEU A 133 -4.01 2.94 -5.53
CA LEU A 133 -4.64 3.57 -4.36
C LEU A 133 -3.81 3.31 -3.10
N ALA A 134 -3.36 2.07 -2.90
CA ALA A 134 -2.49 1.71 -1.77
C ALA A 134 -1.21 2.54 -1.75
N LEU A 135 -0.56 2.73 -2.92
CA LEU A 135 0.63 3.56 -3.07
C LEU A 135 0.35 5.05 -2.75
N CYS A 136 -0.80 5.58 -3.20
CA CYS A 136 -1.22 6.95 -2.84
C CYS A 136 -1.41 7.09 -1.33
N CYS A 137 -2.06 6.12 -0.68
CA CYS A 137 -2.26 6.11 0.77
C CYS A 137 -0.92 6.03 1.52
N ALA A 138 0.01 5.17 1.09
CA ALA A 138 1.36 5.08 1.66
C ALA A 138 2.11 6.42 1.59
N LYS A 139 2.12 7.05 0.42
CA LYS A 139 2.76 8.36 0.21
C LYS A 139 2.09 9.46 1.04
N MET A 140 0.77 9.41 1.20
CA MET A 140 0.05 10.32 2.10
C MET A 140 0.46 10.10 3.56
N SER A 141 0.55 8.85 4.02
CA SER A 141 0.99 8.52 5.38
C SER A 141 2.38 9.06 5.66
N MET A 142 3.29 8.93 4.68
CA MET A 142 4.64 9.51 4.72
C MET A 142 4.64 11.04 4.76
N GLU A 143 3.80 11.70 3.96
CA GLU A 143 3.71 13.18 3.91
C GLU A 143 3.13 13.75 5.22
N ARG A 144 2.13 13.06 5.79
CA ARG A 144 1.46 13.45 7.03
C ARG A 144 2.13 12.89 8.29
N MET A 145 3.24 12.17 8.14
CA MET A 145 3.98 11.52 9.21
C MET A 145 3.15 10.52 10.04
N TYR A 146 2.08 9.97 9.47
CA TYR A 146 1.27 8.94 10.14
C TYR A 146 2.07 7.67 10.39
N ASP A 147 2.94 7.30 9.45
CA ASP A 147 3.83 6.16 9.53
C ASP A 147 4.85 6.29 10.67
N ALA A 148 5.43 7.47 10.83
CA ALA A 148 6.42 7.75 11.86
C ALA A 148 5.80 7.99 13.25
N LYS A 149 4.63 8.64 13.33
CA LYS A 149 4.05 9.12 14.60
C LYS A 149 2.91 8.29 15.14
N THR A 150 2.27 7.45 14.32
CA THR A 150 1.01 6.78 14.70
C THR A 150 1.04 5.29 14.45
N TYR A 151 1.65 4.84 13.36
CA TYR A 151 1.71 3.41 13.06
C TYR A 151 2.74 2.71 13.95
N GLY A 152 2.32 1.57 14.52
CA GLY A 152 3.23 0.60 15.10
C GLY A 152 3.98 -0.15 14.00
N ARG A 153 4.85 -1.08 14.41
CA ARG A 153 5.73 -1.85 13.51
C ARG A 153 4.97 -2.41 12.30
N TYR A 154 3.90 -3.15 12.53
CA TYR A 154 3.16 -3.80 11.44
C TYR A 154 2.24 -2.84 10.66
N GLY A 155 1.77 -1.75 11.27
CA GLY A 155 1.10 -0.68 10.51
C GLY A 155 2.05 0.00 9.52
N ARG A 156 3.34 0.14 9.85
CA ARG A 156 4.36 0.59 8.88
C ARG A 156 4.55 -0.46 7.78
N SER A 157 4.58 -1.75 8.12
CA SER A 157 4.66 -2.85 7.14
C SER A 157 3.54 -2.78 6.10
N PHE A 158 2.28 -2.78 6.52
CA PHE A 158 1.14 -2.78 5.59
C PHE A 158 0.76 -1.40 5.06
N GLY A 159 1.01 -0.35 5.83
CA GLY A 159 0.61 1.01 5.50
C GLY A 159 1.57 1.75 4.58
N VAL A 160 2.86 1.36 4.55
CA VAL A 160 3.90 2.04 3.76
C VAL A 160 4.82 1.07 3.04
N ILE A 161 5.40 0.10 3.76
CA ILE A 161 6.48 -0.75 3.22
C ILE A 161 6.00 -1.58 2.04
N LEU A 162 4.95 -2.39 2.22
CA LEU A 162 4.43 -3.26 1.17
C LEU A 162 3.92 -2.48 -0.06
N PRO A 163 3.12 -1.40 0.07
CA PRO A 163 2.70 -0.62 -1.11
C PRO A 163 3.85 0.00 -1.90
N LEU A 164 4.93 0.47 -1.25
CA LEU A 164 6.12 0.95 -1.94
C LEU A 164 6.86 -0.19 -2.63
N MET A 165 7.08 -1.31 -1.94
CA MET A 165 7.72 -2.52 -2.46
C MET A 165 6.97 -3.12 -3.66
N HIS A 166 5.65 -3.03 -3.67
CA HIS A 166 4.82 -3.53 -4.77
C HIS A 166 4.78 -2.60 -6.00
N SER A 167 5.34 -1.39 -5.92
CA SER A 167 5.36 -0.43 -7.04
C SER A 167 6.34 -0.87 -8.13
N GLU A 168 5.95 -0.76 -9.40
CA GLU A 168 6.87 -0.94 -10.54
C GLU A 168 7.60 0.40 -10.87
N ASN A 169 8.11 1.09 -9.85
CA ASN A 169 8.87 2.35 -9.99
C ASN A 169 10.04 2.42 -9.00
N LEU A 170 11.27 2.46 -9.52
CA LEU A 170 12.50 2.47 -8.70
C LEU A 170 12.56 3.64 -7.70
N HIS A 171 11.92 4.78 -7.99
CA HIS A 171 11.87 5.88 -7.04
C HIS A 171 11.13 5.51 -5.75
N ASP A 172 10.11 4.66 -5.83
CA ASP A 172 9.35 4.21 -4.66
C ASP A 172 10.18 3.28 -3.77
N HIS A 173 11.09 2.50 -4.37
CA HIS A 173 12.09 1.70 -3.66
C HIS A 173 13.15 2.59 -2.97
N ASP A 174 13.60 3.68 -3.60
CA ASP A 174 14.50 4.65 -2.95
C ASP A 174 13.84 5.36 -1.75
N LEU A 175 12.54 5.66 -1.88
CA LEU A 175 11.74 6.18 -0.77
C LEU A 175 11.64 5.16 0.37
N LEU A 176 11.43 3.89 0.04
CA LEU A 176 11.34 2.80 1.02
C LEU A 176 12.66 2.62 1.80
N GLU A 177 13.80 2.63 1.13
CA GLU A 177 15.12 2.60 1.76
C GLU A 177 15.33 3.77 2.75
N SER A 178 14.85 4.95 2.38
CA SER A 178 14.89 6.13 3.25
C SER A 178 13.97 5.96 4.47
N ARG A 179 12.84 5.25 4.32
CA ARG A 179 11.92 4.95 5.41
C ARG A 179 12.44 3.88 6.36
N PHE A 180 13.11 2.84 5.88
CA PHE A 180 13.77 1.88 6.76
C PHE A 180 14.79 2.53 7.69
N LYS A 181 15.62 3.45 7.17
CA LYS A 181 16.57 4.23 7.99
C LYS A 181 15.87 5.05 9.07
N LEU A 182 14.76 5.69 8.71
CA LEU A 182 13.95 6.45 9.66
C LEU A 182 13.37 5.54 10.75
N TYR A 183 12.70 4.45 10.37
CA TYR A 183 12.05 3.54 11.33
C TYR A 183 13.06 2.90 12.26
N ARG A 184 14.22 2.46 11.75
CA ARG A 184 15.30 1.93 12.59
C ARG A 184 15.78 2.96 13.61
N SER A 185 15.95 4.22 13.20
CA SER A 185 16.37 5.30 14.09
C SER A 185 15.32 5.58 15.17
N LEU A 186 14.04 5.68 14.78
CA LEU A 186 12.93 5.91 15.70
C LEU A 186 12.80 4.76 16.71
N ASP A 187 12.90 3.52 16.27
CA ASP A 187 12.70 2.37 17.14
C ASP A 187 13.92 2.11 18.02
N LEU A 188 15.13 2.41 17.55
CA LEU A 188 16.33 2.38 18.40
C LEU A 188 16.19 3.37 19.56
N GLU A 189 15.69 4.58 19.30
CA GLU A 189 15.48 5.62 20.31
C GLU A 189 14.35 5.27 21.29
N ASN A 190 13.21 4.78 20.78
CA ASN A 190 11.97 4.65 21.58
C ASN A 190 11.73 3.25 22.14
N HIS A 191 12.31 2.21 21.54
CA HIS A 191 11.96 0.81 21.79
C HIS A 191 13.17 -0.13 21.94
N GLY A 192 14.38 0.33 21.61
CA GLY A 192 15.63 -0.42 21.72
C GLY A 192 16.02 -1.19 20.46
N GLU A 193 17.18 -1.85 20.55
CA GLU A 193 17.86 -2.46 19.41
C GLU A 193 17.05 -3.60 18.76
N ASP A 194 16.40 -4.45 19.56
CA ASP A 194 15.61 -5.58 19.05
C ASP A 194 14.48 -5.13 18.12
N MET A 195 13.80 -4.03 18.46
CA MET A 195 12.72 -3.49 17.61
C MET A 195 13.30 -2.87 16.33
N ALA A 196 14.42 -2.16 16.46
CA ALA A 196 15.11 -1.53 15.33
C ALA A 196 15.60 -2.56 14.29
N LEU A 197 16.06 -3.73 14.74
CA LEU A 197 16.48 -4.85 13.89
C LEU A 197 15.31 -5.66 13.31
N SER A 198 14.09 -5.45 13.81
CA SER A 198 12.93 -6.24 13.37
C SER A 198 12.53 -6.03 11.90
N TYR A 199 13.11 -5.03 11.22
CA TYR A 199 12.91 -4.74 9.80
C TYR A 199 13.84 -5.50 8.85
N ASP A 200 14.83 -6.26 9.35
CA ASP A 200 15.85 -6.88 8.51
C ASP A 200 15.26 -7.86 7.48
N GLY A 201 14.23 -8.61 7.88
CA GLY A 201 13.50 -9.49 6.96
C GLY A 201 12.83 -8.72 5.83
N GLU A 202 12.15 -7.62 6.14
CA GLU A 202 11.45 -6.78 5.15
C GLU A 202 12.43 -6.08 4.21
N GLN A 203 13.60 -5.65 4.70
CA GLN A 203 14.70 -5.10 3.87
C GLN A 203 15.28 -6.15 2.92
N GLU A 204 15.44 -7.41 3.36
CA GLU A 204 15.90 -8.47 2.45
C GLU A 204 14.86 -8.78 1.36
N PHE A 205 13.57 -8.76 1.70
CA PHE A 205 12.51 -8.86 0.70
C PHE A 205 12.51 -7.68 -0.28
N GLU A 206 12.68 -6.46 0.22
CA GLU A 206 12.81 -5.26 -0.60
C GLU A 206 13.97 -5.38 -1.60
N ARG A 207 15.13 -5.84 -1.14
CA ARG A 207 16.30 -6.06 -2.01
C ARG A 207 16.00 -7.05 -3.14
N LYS A 208 15.25 -8.12 -2.86
CA LYS A 208 14.81 -9.08 -3.88
C LYS A 208 13.86 -8.44 -4.90
N HIS A 209 12.92 -7.62 -4.46
CA HIS A 209 12.00 -6.90 -5.34
C HIS A 209 12.74 -5.90 -6.23
N ARG A 210 13.62 -5.10 -5.62
CA ARG A 210 14.39 -4.08 -6.33
C ARG A 210 15.25 -4.67 -7.43
N VAL A 211 15.93 -5.79 -7.21
CA VAL A 211 16.77 -6.45 -8.24
C VAL A 211 15.95 -6.86 -9.46
N ILE A 212 14.71 -7.35 -9.27
CA ILE A 212 13.81 -7.69 -10.38
C ILE A 212 13.47 -6.42 -11.16
N LEU A 213 13.14 -5.33 -10.44
CA LEU A 213 12.77 -4.07 -11.03
C LEU A 213 13.93 -3.38 -11.77
N GLU A 214 15.15 -3.44 -11.23
CA GLU A 214 16.37 -2.95 -11.89
C GLU A 214 16.66 -3.74 -13.17
N ARG A 215 16.39 -5.05 -13.19
CA ARG A 215 16.64 -5.92 -14.33
C ARG A 215 15.60 -5.77 -15.44
N PHE A 216 14.32 -5.66 -15.10
CA PHE A 216 13.22 -5.75 -16.07
C PHE A 216 12.36 -4.48 -16.18
N GLY A 217 12.51 -3.52 -15.27
CA GLY A 217 11.67 -2.32 -15.20
C GLY A 217 10.22 -2.58 -14.77
N ARG A 218 9.88 -3.84 -14.47
CA ARG A 218 8.56 -4.32 -14.02
C ARG A 218 8.70 -5.68 -13.33
N TYR A 219 7.62 -6.22 -12.80
CA TYR A 219 7.54 -7.55 -12.21
C TYR A 219 7.05 -8.61 -13.22
N PRO A 220 7.91 -9.49 -13.75
CA PRO A 220 7.53 -10.41 -14.83
C PRO A 220 6.44 -11.41 -14.42
N HIS A 221 6.35 -11.78 -13.14
CA HIS A 221 5.33 -12.71 -12.64
C HIS A 221 3.90 -12.16 -12.79
N ARG A 222 3.74 -10.84 -12.95
CA ARG A 222 2.44 -10.21 -13.23
C ARG A 222 2.06 -10.21 -14.71
N ASN A 223 2.98 -10.58 -15.61
CA ASN A 223 2.78 -10.41 -17.06
C ASN A 223 1.55 -11.17 -17.57
N ALA A 224 1.40 -12.45 -17.20
CA ALA A 224 0.30 -13.28 -17.67
C ALA A 224 -1.07 -12.72 -17.25
N VAL A 225 -1.23 -12.40 -15.96
CA VAL A 225 -2.49 -11.88 -15.41
C VAL A 225 -2.80 -10.46 -15.90
N LEU A 226 -1.78 -9.65 -16.21
CA LEU A 226 -1.95 -8.30 -16.77
C LEU A 226 -1.98 -8.27 -18.31
N GLY A 227 -1.96 -9.43 -18.99
CA GLY A 227 -1.98 -9.52 -20.45
C GLY A 227 -0.74 -8.92 -21.14
N ARG A 228 0.41 -8.85 -20.44
CA ARG A 228 1.69 -8.36 -20.98
C ARG A 228 2.44 -9.50 -21.66
N VAL A 229 3.07 -9.20 -22.79
CA VAL A 229 3.99 -10.14 -23.44
C VAL A 229 5.31 -10.16 -22.67
N SER A 230 5.75 -11.35 -22.25
CA SER A 230 7.07 -11.56 -21.64
C SER A 230 8.14 -11.66 -22.73
N SER A 231 9.28 -11.02 -22.48
CA SER A 231 10.52 -11.24 -23.23
C SER A 231 11.12 -12.61 -22.92
N GLN A 232 12.07 -13.07 -23.75
CA GLN A 232 12.78 -14.33 -23.53
C GLN A 232 13.50 -14.36 -22.17
N ALA A 233 14.15 -13.25 -21.78
CA ALA A 233 14.84 -13.15 -20.49
C ALA A 233 13.87 -13.16 -19.29
N GLU A 234 12.66 -12.62 -19.46
CA GLU A 234 11.61 -12.70 -18.45
C GLU A 234 11.05 -14.13 -18.34
N ILE A 235 10.88 -14.84 -19.45
CA ILE A 235 10.43 -16.25 -19.46
C ILE A 235 11.45 -17.14 -18.75
N GLU A 236 12.73 -16.99 -19.07
CA GLU A 236 13.82 -17.73 -18.41
C GLU A 236 13.90 -17.43 -16.91
N PHE A 237 13.73 -16.17 -16.53
CA PHE A 237 13.68 -15.79 -15.13
C PHE A 237 12.54 -16.47 -14.36
N LEU A 238 11.35 -16.59 -14.97
CA LEU A 238 10.16 -17.16 -14.33
C LEU A 238 10.25 -18.67 -14.04
N VAL A 239 11.22 -19.40 -14.61
CA VAL A 239 11.36 -20.85 -14.40
C VAL A 239 11.79 -21.16 -12.97
N ASP A 240 12.70 -20.38 -12.41
CA ASP A 240 13.36 -20.64 -11.11
C ASP A 240 13.20 -19.51 -10.09
N SER A 241 12.28 -18.56 -10.32
CA SER A 241 12.08 -17.39 -9.46
C SER A 241 10.88 -17.50 -8.52
N ASP A 242 11.03 -16.96 -7.30
CA ASP A 242 9.89 -16.67 -6.43
C ASP A 242 8.91 -15.68 -7.08
N SER A 243 7.60 -15.88 -6.86
CA SER A 243 6.58 -14.86 -7.16
C SER A 243 6.31 -14.00 -5.92
N PHE A 244 5.99 -12.73 -6.13
CA PHE A 244 5.66 -11.79 -5.06
C PHE A 244 4.29 -11.17 -5.29
N GLY A 245 3.56 -10.92 -4.20
CA GLY A 245 2.25 -10.28 -4.26
C GLY A 245 1.14 -11.11 -4.93
N GLN A 246 1.42 -12.35 -5.36
CA GLN A 246 0.47 -13.43 -5.67
C GLN A 246 1.12 -14.76 -6.06
#